data_AF-A0A7D4CVP0-F1
#
_entry.id   AF-A0A7D4CVP0-F1
#
_cell.length_a   1.000
_cell.length_b   1.000
_cell.length_c   1.000
_cell.angle_alpha   90.00
_cell.angle_beta   90.00
_cell.angle_gamma   90.00
#
_symmetry.space_group_name_H-M   'P 1'
#
loop_
_entity.id
_entity.type
_entity.pdbx_description
1 polymer ?
#
loop_
_entity_poly.entity_id
_entity_poly.type
_entity_poly.pdbx_seq_one_letter_code
_entity_poly.pdbx_strand_id
1 'polypeptide(L)'
;MKGIIYVRNDHDQPEQNAALEKLQEFAEGMAYQIENIIVESYNVTELERPGLFRLFDMVQSQNIQAVFTRSGSCLGQGETKLATVHQLHRLGCMIYTLESQGEILVEADESAVLYMMEKVDRLQRNWRARKISKGIQKAIKEKGFNPAHNLKNRGMGGRSKKKVPVEDIIALKEKNLTFEEIAATLQGWGYEVSRATVHRRYREWSQEKDRE
;
A
#
# COMPACT_ATOMS: atom_id res chain seq x y z
N MET A 1 1.26 -29.10 15.65
CA MET A 1 0.44 -27.91 15.32
C MET A 1 1.17 -27.08 14.27
N LYS A 2 0.50 -26.20 13.49
CA LYS A 2 1.16 -25.42 12.43
C LYS A 2 1.51 -24.02 12.90
N GLY A 3 2.78 -23.64 12.78
CA GLY A 3 3.30 -22.34 13.18
C GLY A 3 3.91 -21.58 12.00
N ILE A 4 4.03 -20.26 12.16
CA ILE A 4 4.76 -19.39 11.23
C ILE A 4 5.61 -18.41 12.03
N ILE A 5 6.81 -18.12 11.55
CA ILE A 5 7.66 -17.08 12.16
C ILE A 5 7.47 -15.78 11.38
N TYR A 6 7.22 -14.69 12.10
CA TYR A 6 7.16 -13.34 11.53
C TYR A 6 8.09 -12.42 12.32
N VAL A 7 9.05 -11.81 11.62
CA VAL A 7 9.98 -10.84 12.21
C VAL A 7 10.07 -9.59 11.34
N ARG A 8 10.18 -8.45 12.00
CA ARG A 8 10.47 -7.17 11.35
C ARG A 8 11.95 -6.86 11.58
N ASN A 9 12.71 -6.67 10.51
CA ASN A 9 14.15 -6.54 10.56
C ASN A 9 14.57 -5.11 10.84
N ASP A 10 15.06 -4.90 12.06
CA ASP A 10 15.59 -3.68 12.65
C ASP A 10 17.08 -3.82 13.07
N HIS A 11 17.65 -5.02 12.94
CA HIS A 11 19.01 -5.36 13.41
C HIS A 11 19.89 -5.92 12.28
N ASP A 12 21.20 -5.99 12.55
CA ASP A 12 22.18 -6.55 11.62
C ASP A 12 21.96 -8.06 11.38
N GLN A 13 22.37 -8.56 10.20
CA GLN A 13 22.19 -9.97 9.77
C GLN A 13 22.61 -11.04 10.81
N PRO A 14 23.74 -10.95 11.53
CA PRO A 14 24.13 -11.99 12.49
C PRO A 14 23.20 -12.07 13.71
N GLU A 15 22.73 -10.94 14.24
CA GLU A 15 21.78 -10.92 15.36
C GLU A 15 20.42 -11.47 14.93
N GLN A 16 20.04 -11.22 13.67
CA GLN A 16 18.81 -11.75 13.10
C GLN A 16 18.83 -13.28 13.01
N ASN A 17 19.92 -13.88 12.55
CA ASN A 17 20.02 -15.34 12.42
C ASN A 17 19.91 -16.03 13.79
N ALA A 18 20.62 -15.52 14.81
CA ALA A 18 20.52 -16.04 16.17
C ALA A 18 19.11 -15.90 16.76
N ALA A 19 18.40 -14.82 16.44
CA ALA A 19 17.02 -14.64 16.87
C ALA A 19 16.05 -15.60 16.17
N LEU A 20 16.28 -15.93 14.89
CA LEU A 20 15.47 -16.88 14.14
C LEU A 20 15.64 -18.31 14.65
N GLU A 21 16.87 -18.72 14.96
CA GLU A 21 17.16 -20.04 15.57
C GLU A 21 16.41 -20.20 16.90
N LYS A 22 16.50 -19.21 17.79
CA LYS A 22 15.77 -19.22 19.07
C LYS A 22 14.24 -19.28 18.90
N LEU A 23 13.71 -18.63 17.88
CA LEU A 23 12.27 -18.68 17.57
C LEU A 23 11.83 -20.05 17.06
N GLN A 24 12.69 -20.73 16.30
CA GLN A 24 12.44 -22.10 15.86
C GLN A 24 12.46 -23.07 17.05
N GLU A 25 13.50 -23.00 17.89
CA GLU A 25 13.59 -23.80 19.12
C GLU A 25 12.39 -23.59 20.04
N PHE A 26 11.94 -22.34 20.19
CA PHE A 26 10.77 -22.00 21.00
C PHE A 26 9.48 -22.61 20.42
N ALA A 27 9.30 -22.54 19.10
CA ALA A 27 8.14 -23.14 18.45
C ALA A 27 8.15 -24.68 18.53
N GLU A 28 9.32 -25.30 18.36
CA GLU A 28 9.53 -26.74 18.49
C GLU A 28 9.24 -27.21 19.92
N GLY A 29 9.72 -26.47 20.93
CA GLY A 29 9.44 -26.74 22.34
C GLY A 29 7.95 -26.70 22.69
N MET A 30 7.15 -25.96 21.90
CA MET A 30 5.68 -25.90 22.01
C MET A 30 4.95 -26.87 21.06
N ALA A 31 5.67 -27.81 20.41
CA ALA A 31 5.13 -28.77 19.44
C ALA A 31 4.47 -28.15 18.20
N TYR A 32 4.98 -27.00 17.75
CA TYR A 32 4.63 -26.38 16.47
C TYR A 32 5.66 -26.69 15.40
N GLN A 33 5.18 -27.05 14.21
CA GLN A 33 5.99 -27.17 13.01
C GLN A 33 5.94 -25.85 12.24
N ILE A 34 7.10 -25.25 11.99
CA ILE A 34 7.22 -23.98 11.26
C ILE A 34 7.07 -24.22 9.76
N GLU A 35 6.00 -23.70 9.17
CA GLU A 35 5.68 -23.82 7.74
C GLU A 35 6.37 -22.73 6.89
N ASN A 36 6.66 -21.59 7.50
CA ASN A 36 7.33 -20.48 6.82
C ASN A 36 7.96 -19.48 7.78
N ILE A 37 8.88 -18.70 7.24
CA ILE A 37 9.53 -17.59 7.93
C ILE A 37 9.35 -16.35 7.06
N ILE A 38 8.72 -15.32 7.62
CA ILE A 38 8.51 -14.04 6.94
C ILE A 38 9.37 -13.00 7.64
N VAL A 39 10.33 -12.47 6.88
CA VAL A 39 11.15 -11.33 7.29
C VAL A 39 10.65 -10.10 6.54
N GLU A 40 10.22 -9.07 7.28
CA GLU A 40 9.79 -7.78 6.73
C GLU A 40 10.81 -6.70 7.07
N SER A 41 11.18 -5.85 6.11
CA SER A 41 12.11 -4.74 6.38
C SER A 41 11.44 -3.64 7.23
N TYR A 42 12.18 -3.06 8.19
CA TYR A 42 11.69 -1.94 8.98
C TYR A 42 11.32 -0.70 8.14
N ASN A 43 12.00 -0.49 7.01
CA ASN A 43 11.81 0.65 6.11
C ASN A 43 10.42 0.69 5.44
N VAL A 44 9.66 -0.40 5.53
CA VAL A 44 8.31 -0.42 4.97
C VAL A 44 7.36 0.39 5.85
N THR A 45 6.60 1.28 5.22
CA THR A 45 5.57 2.07 5.90
C THR A 45 4.49 1.18 6.49
N GLU A 46 3.83 1.65 7.56
CA GLU A 46 2.73 0.91 8.19
C GLU A 46 1.55 0.63 7.24
N LEU A 47 1.41 1.42 6.17
CA LEU A 47 0.31 1.27 5.21
C LEU A 47 0.50 0.07 4.27
N GLU A 48 1.74 -0.24 3.90
CA GLU A 48 2.01 -1.18 2.79
C GLU A 48 2.42 -2.58 3.25
N ARG A 49 2.80 -2.74 4.53
CA ARG A 49 3.28 -3.95 5.24
C ARG A 49 3.10 -5.28 4.49
N PRO A 50 3.95 -5.56 3.49
CA PRO A 50 3.72 -6.61 2.51
C PRO A 50 3.90 -8.01 3.09
N GLY A 51 4.81 -8.16 4.04
CA GLY A 51 5.05 -9.36 4.82
C GLY A 51 3.92 -9.61 5.81
N LEU A 52 3.41 -8.57 6.48
CA LEU A 52 2.24 -8.73 7.36
C LEU A 52 0.99 -9.20 6.59
N PHE A 53 0.72 -8.62 5.42
CA PHE A 53 -0.41 -9.09 4.62
C PHE A 53 -0.19 -10.48 4.03
N ARG A 54 1.06 -10.87 3.77
CA ARG A 54 1.41 -12.25 3.40
C ARG A 54 1.18 -13.20 4.57
N LEU A 55 1.50 -12.79 5.80
CA LEU A 55 1.18 -13.55 7.01
C LEU A 55 -0.32 -13.82 7.09
N PHE A 56 -1.17 -12.81 6.92
CA PHE A 56 -2.63 -13.02 6.92
C PHE A 56 -3.11 -13.96 5.81
N ASP A 57 -2.55 -13.83 4.60
CA ASP A 57 -2.85 -14.74 3.49
C ASP A 57 -2.51 -16.19 3.86
N MET A 58 -1.35 -16.41 4.49
CA MET A 58 -0.87 -17.74 4.88
C MET A 58 -1.66 -18.33 6.04
N VAL A 59 -1.95 -17.53 7.08
CA VAL A 59 -2.81 -17.94 8.20
C VAL A 59 -4.16 -18.42 7.68
N GLN A 60 -4.79 -17.65 6.78
CA GLN A 60 -6.09 -17.99 6.23
C GLN A 60 -6.06 -19.21 5.29
N SER A 61 -5.00 -19.39 4.49
CA SER A 61 -4.95 -20.44 3.46
C SER A 61 -4.34 -21.76 3.94
N GLN A 62 -3.45 -21.72 4.93
CA GLN A 62 -2.69 -22.89 5.38
C GLN A 62 -3.10 -23.38 6.78
N ASN A 63 -4.15 -22.79 7.37
CA ASN A 63 -4.66 -23.11 8.70
C ASN A 63 -3.56 -23.04 9.77
N ILE A 64 -2.78 -21.96 9.74
CA ILE A 64 -1.74 -21.69 10.73
C ILE A 64 -2.41 -21.35 12.06
N GLN A 65 -1.94 -22.00 13.13
CA GLN A 65 -2.52 -21.90 14.47
C GLN A 65 -1.74 -20.95 15.37
N ALA A 66 -0.45 -20.72 15.07
CA ALA A 66 0.40 -19.83 15.85
C ALA A 66 1.34 -18.97 15.00
N VAL A 67 1.51 -17.71 15.40
CA VAL A 67 2.56 -16.81 14.92
C VAL A 67 3.60 -16.65 16.01
N PHE A 68 4.86 -16.89 15.67
CA PHE A 68 6.01 -16.65 16.54
C PHE A 68 6.73 -15.38 16.08
N THR A 69 6.97 -14.46 17.00
CA THR A 69 7.65 -13.19 16.75
C THR A 69 8.67 -12.89 17.85
N ARG A 70 9.66 -12.05 17.57
CA ARG A 70 10.65 -11.64 18.58
C ARG A 70 9.98 -10.89 19.72
N SER A 71 9.26 -9.85 19.36
CA SER A 71 8.65 -8.88 20.28
C SER A 71 7.25 -8.51 19.82
N GLY A 72 6.49 -7.86 20.71
CA GLY A 72 5.23 -7.24 20.35
C GLY A 72 5.38 -6.07 19.37
N SER A 73 6.54 -5.39 19.36
CA SER A 73 6.80 -4.24 18.48
C SER A 73 6.92 -4.64 17.01
N CYS A 74 7.29 -5.88 16.72
CA CYS A 74 7.26 -6.42 15.35
C CYS A 74 5.86 -6.37 14.74
N LEU A 75 4.79 -6.47 15.54
CA LEU A 75 3.41 -6.41 15.06
C LEU A 75 2.88 -4.97 14.91
N GLY A 76 3.63 -3.97 15.37
CA GLY A 76 3.27 -2.56 15.34
C GLY A 76 3.47 -1.91 16.70
N GLN A 77 3.13 -0.62 16.81
CA GLN A 77 3.14 0.11 18.08
C GLN A 77 1.72 0.59 18.43
N GLY A 78 1.44 0.69 19.73
CA GLY A 78 0.14 1.15 20.26
C GLY A 78 -1.05 0.44 19.62
N GLU A 79 -2.00 1.22 19.11
CA GLU A 79 -3.24 0.75 18.47
C GLU A 79 -2.98 -0.15 17.25
N THR A 80 -1.90 0.09 16.49
CA THR A 80 -1.54 -0.74 15.32
C THR A 80 -1.18 -2.16 15.74
N LYS A 81 -0.47 -2.32 16.88
CA LYS A 81 -0.18 -3.62 17.47
C LYS A 81 -1.49 -4.33 17.82
N LEU A 82 -2.35 -3.64 18.56
CA LEU A 82 -3.60 -4.22 19.03
C LEU A 82 -4.52 -4.65 17.87
N ALA A 83 -4.63 -3.82 16.83
CA ALA A 83 -5.39 -4.15 15.63
C ALA A 83 -4.84 -5.38 14.88
N THR A 84 -3.51 -5.50 14.81
CA THR A 84 -2.84 -6.64 14.17
C THR A 84 -3.09 -7.93 14.96
N VAL A 85 -2.92 -7.86 16.29
CA VAL A 85 -3.15 -8.97 17.20
C VAL A 85 -4.62 -9.42 17.15
N HIS A 86 -5.56 -8.49 17.23
CA HIS A 86 -6.99 -8.76 17.10
C HIS A 86 -7.32 -9.45 15.77
N GLN A 87 -6.76 -8.96 14.66
CA GLN A 87 -7.00 -9.54 13.34
C GLN A 87 -6.47 -10.98 13.24
N LEU A 88 -5.35 -11.31 13.86
CA LEU A 88 -4.79 -12.67 13.90
C LEU A 88 -5.62 -13.60 14.80
N HIS A 89 -6.04 -13.16 15.99
CA HIS A 89 -6.94 -13.94 16.84
C HIS A 89 -8.28 -14.22 16.15
N ARG A 90 -8.83 -13.23 15.43
CA ARG A 90 -10.05 -13.42 14.64
C ARG A 90 -9.88 -14.46 13.52
N LEU A 91 -8.66 -14.64 13.01
CA LEU A 91 -8.32 -15.70 12.06
C LEU A 91 -8.06 -17.06 12.75
N GLY A 92 -8.23 -17.15 14.08
CA GLY A 92 -8.02 -18.37 14.86
C GLY A 92 -6.56 -18.65 15.19
N CYS A 93 -5.69 -17.64 15.10
CA CYS A 93 -4.26 -17.80 15.30
C CYS A 93 -3.80 -17.16 16.60
N MET A 94 -3.08 -17.93 17.43
CA MET A 94 -2.41 -17.44 18.63
C MET A 94 -1.08 -16.78 18.28
N ILE A 95 -0.55 -15.95 19.17
CA ILE A 95 0.67 -15.19 18.92
C ILE A 95 1.59 -15.33 20.11
N TYR A 96 2.80 -15.82 19.87
CA TYR A 96 3.81 -16.00 20.91
C TYR A 96 5.00 -15.07 20.65
N THR A 97 5.53 -14.49 21.74
CA THR A 97 6.74 -13.67 21.67
C THR A 97 7.92 -14.35 22.35
N LEU A 98 9.12 -14.14 21.81
CA LEU A 98 10.35 -14.58 22.45
C LEU A 98 10.65 -13.76 23.72
N GLU A 99 10.35 -12.46 23.71
CA GLU A 99 10.57 -11.55 24.86
C GLU A 99 9.83 -11.99 26.12
N SER A 100 8.54 -12.35 26.00
CA SER A 100 7.74 -12.77 27.15
C SER A 100 7.67 -14.27 27.33
N GLN A 101 8.27 -15.06 26.42
CA GLN A 101 8.12 -16.51 26.31
C GLN A 101 6.66 -16.98 26.49
N GLY A 102 5.72 -16.21 25.94
CA GLY A 102 4.31 -16.37 26.23
C GLY A 102 3.42 -15.78 25.15
N GLU A 103 2.13 -16.04 25.30
CA GLU A 103 1.11 -15.53 24.39
C GLU A 103 0.91 -14.02 24.60
N ILE A 104 0.73 -13.27 23.51
CA ILE A 104 0.29 -11.87 23.61
C ILE A 104 -1.19 -11.86 23.96
N LEU A 105 -1.51 -11.45 25.18
CA LEU A 105 -2.88 -11.10 25.56
C LEU A 105 -3.13 -9.62 25.27
N VAL A 106 -4.31 -9.31 24.76
CA VAL A 106 -4.78 -7.93 24.58
C VAL A 106 -5.71 -7.56 25.72
N GLU A 107 -5.24 -6.69 26.60
CA GLU A 107 -6.09 -5.92 27.50
C GLU A 107 -6.31 -4.54 26.88
N ALA A 108 -7.56 -4.12 26.75
CA ALA A 108 -7.92 -2.83 26.16
C ALA A 108 -9.08 -2.19 26.92
N ASP A 109 -8.94 -0.89 27.18
CA ASP A 109 -10.04 -0.06 27.69
C ASP A 109 -11.01 0.36 26.57
N GLU A 110 -12.14 0.97 26.93
CA GLU A 110 -13.20 1.36 25.98
C GLU A 110 -12.69 2.31 24.87
N SER A 111 -11.79 3.24 25.21
CA SER A 111 -11.24 4.19 24.24
C SER A 111 -10.32 3.49 23.24
N ALA A 112 -9.46 2.59 23.75
CA ALA A 112 -8.58 1.75 22.95
C ALA A 112 -9.38 0.84 22.01
N VAL A 113 -10.55 0.35 22.42
CA VAL A 113 -11.44 -0.44 21.56
C VAL A 113 -11.93 0.35 20.35
N LEU A 114 -12.40 1.58 20.55
CA LEU A 114 -12.89 2.40 19.44
C LEU A 114 -11.77 2.74 18.45
N TYR A 115 -10.60 3.16 18.94
CA TYR A 115 -9.44 3.43 18.08
C TYR A 115 -8.93 2.18 17.38
N MET A 116 -8.92 1.03 18.06
CA MET A 116 -8.61 -0.26 17.44
C MET A 116 -9.54 -0.57 16.27
N MET A 117 -10.85 -0.29 16.37
CA MET A 117 -11.78 -0.55 15.27
C MET A 117 -11.41 0.20 14.00
N GLU A 118 -11.04 1.48 14.10
CA GLU A 118 -10.58 2.27 12.95
C GLU A 118 -9.33 1.64 12.32
N LYS A 119 -8.34 1.26 13.14
CA LYS A 119 -7.11 0.62 12.66
C LYS A 119 -7.37 -0.74 12.03
N VAL A 120 -8.22 -1.57 12.63
CA VAL A 120 -8.60 -2.89 12.12
C VAL A 120 -9.29 -2.75 10.77
N ASP A 121 -10.23 -1.81 10.62
CA ASP A 121 -10.90 -1.57 9.34
C ASP A 121 -9.92 -1.11 8.26
N ARG A 122 -9.03 -0.17 8.58
CA ARG A 122 -7.96 0.26 7.67
C ARG A 122 -7.05 -0.91 7.27
N LEU A 123 -6.64 -1.74 8.23
CA LEU A 123 -5.83 -2.93 8.00
C LEU A 123 -6.52 -3.91 7.06
N GLN A 124 -7.83 -4.15 7.25
CA GLN A 124 -8.64 -5.01 6.39
C GLN A 124 -8.81 -4.42 4.98
N ARG A 125 -9.06 -3.10 4.85
CA ARG A 125 -9.14 -2.43 3.55
C ARG A 125 -7.84 -2.58 2.77
N ASN A 126 -6.69 -2.37 3.41
CA ASN A 126 -5.38 -2.53 2.79
C ASN A 126 -5.11 -3.98 2.38
N TRP A 127 -5.46 -4.93 3.25
CA TRP A 127 -5.34 -6.36 2.96
C TRP A 127 -6.18 -6.76 1.74
N ARG A 128 -7.45 -6.32 1.67
CA ARG A 128 -8.34 -6.54 0.52
C ARG A 128 -7.81 -5.90 -0.76
N ALA A 129 -7.37 -4.64 -0.68
CA ALA A 129 -6.81 -3.92 -1.83
C ALA A 129 -5.59 -4.65 -2.41
N ARG A 130 -4.71 -5.18 -1.55
CA ARG A 130 -3.56 -5.98 -1.97
C ARG A 130 -3.98 -7.29 -2.65
N LYS A 131 -4.98 -8.00 -2.14
CA LYS A 131 -5.52 -9.21 -2.78
C LYS A 131 -6.08 -8.91 -4.18
N ILE A 132 -6.84 -7.83 -4.31
CA ILE A 132 -7.38 -7.35 -5.59
C ILE A 132 -6.24 -7.03 -6.55
N SER A 133 -5.25 -6.24 -6.11
CA SER A 133 -4.09 -5.87 -6.92
C SER A 133 -3.32 -7.10 -7.42
N LYS A 134 -3.03 -8.07 -6.53
CA LYS A 134 -2.43 -9.35 -6.91
C LYS A 134 -3.25 -10.09 -7.97
N GLY A 135 -4.58 -10.16 -7.80
CA GLY A 135 -5.48 -10.82 -8.75
C GLY A 135 -5.49 -10.15 -10.13
N ILE A 136 -5.51 -8.81 -10.17
CA ILE A 136 -5.43 -8.04 -11.41
C ILE A 136 -4.08 -8.29 -12.11
N GLN A 137 -2.96 -8.20 -11.38
CA GLN A 137 -1.62 -8.43 -11.93
C GLN A 137 -1.48 -9.83 -12.54
N LYS A 138 -2.03 -10.85 -11.85
CA LYS A 138 -2.08 -12.22 -12.36
C LYS A 138 -2.88 -12.31 -13.66
N ALA A 139 -4.07 -11.69 -13.70
CA ALA A 139 -4.92 -11.68 -14.89
C ALA A 139 -4.25 -10.97 -16.09
N ILE A 140 -3.51 -9.87 -15.84
CA ILE A 140 -2.75 -9.17 -16.90
C ILE A 140 -1.70 -10.11 -17.48
N LYS A 141 -0.87 -10.71 -16.62
CA LYS A 141 0.27 -11.54 -17.04
C LYS A 141 -0.16 -12.85 -17.71
N GLU A 142 -1.17 -13.54 -17.15
CA GLU A 142 -1.54 -14.88 -17.60
C GLU A 142 -2.65 -14.89 -18.65
N LYS A 143 -3.57 -13.92 -18.61
CA LYS A 143 -4.78 -13.91 -19.44
C LYS A 143 -4.83 -12.72 -20.41
N GLY A 144 -3.78 -11.90 -20.47
CA GLY A 144 -3.75 -10.68 -21.27
C GLY A 144 -4.84 -9.67 -20.87
N PHE A 145 -5.35 -9.75 -19.63
CA PHE A 145 -6.41 -8.86 -19.16
C PHE A 145 -5.94 -7.40 -19.20
N ASN A 146 -6.74 -6.51 -19.77
CA ASN A 146 -6.46 -5.07 -19.77
C ASN A 146 -7.48 -4.34 -18.87
N PRO A 147 -7.07 -3.87 -17.67
CA PRO A 147 -7.95 -3.18 -16.72
C PRO A 147 -8.61 -1.93 -17.29
N ALA A 148 -7.99 -1.30 -18.30
CA ALA A 148 -8.55 -0.12 -18.93
C ALA A 148 -9.93 -0.40 -19.54
N HIS A 149 -10.24 -1.64 -19.93
CA HIS A 149 -11.57 -2.02 -20.46
C HIS A 149 -12.70 -1.84 -19.44
N ASN A 150 -12.39 -1.87 -18.15
CA ASN A 150 -13.39 -1.74 -17.08
C ASN A 150 -13.71 -0.28 -16.72
N LEU A 151 -12.99 0.68 -17.31
CA LEU A 151 -13.27 2.10 -17.10
C LEU A 151 -14.54 2.48 -17.86
N LYS A 152 -15.66 2.61 -17.14
CA LYS A 152 -16.95 3.06 -17.69
C LYS A 152 -16.86 4.47 -18.33
N ASN A 153 -15.91 5.27 -17.88
CA ASN A 153 -15.69 6.66 -18.33
C ASN A 153 -14.49 6.80 -19.26
N ARG A 154 -14.24 5.82 -20.15
CA ARG A 154 -13.25 5.95 -21.23
C ARG A 154 -13.53 7.23 -22.03
N GLY A 155 -12.65 8.22 -21.93
CA GLY A 155 -12.82 9.53 -22.58
C GLY A 155 -13.70 10.55 -21.83
N MET A 156 -14.39 10.16 -20.75
CA MET A 156 -15.21 11.04 -19.90
C MET A 156 -14.54 11.41 -18.57
N GLY A 157 -13.34 10.88 -18.31
CA GLY A 157 -12.53 11.21 -17.12
C GLY A 157 -11.63 12.42 -17.34
N GLY A 158 -11.85 13.48 -16.54
CA GLY A 158 -11.04 14.69 -16.47
C GLY A 158 -11.87 15.89 -16.01
N ARG A 159 -11.25 16.95 -15.47
CA ARG A 159 -11.90 18.28 -15.46
C ARG A 159 -12.31 18.56 -16.91
N SER A 160 -13.56 18.99 -17.14
CA SER A 160 -14.03 19.44 -18.46
C SER A 160 -12.93 20.29 -19.10
N LYS A 161 -12.46 19.90 -20.29
CA LYS A 161 -11.43 20.66 -21.01
C LYS A 161 -11.91 22.11 -21.08
N LYS A 162 -11.24 23.03 -20.39
CA LYS A 162 -11.55 24.46 -20.52
C LYS A 162 -11.42 24.79 -22.01
N LYS A 163 -12.44 25.41 -22.61
CA LYS A 163 -12.34 25.94 -23.96
C LYS A 163 -11.34 27.08 -23.89
N VAL A 164 -10.16 26.87 -24.47
CA VAL A 164 -9.08 27.84 -24.53
C VAL A 164 -8.71 27.93 -26.01
N PRO A 165 -8.64 29.14 -26.58
CA PRO A 165 -8.33 29.33 -27.99
C PRO A 165 -6.88 28.93 -28.24
N VAL A 166 -6.67 27.88 -29.03
CA VAL A 166 -5.32 27.37 -29.30
C VAL A 166 -4.66 28.23 -30.38
N GLU A 167 -5.46 28.74 -31.31
CA GLU A 167 -5.07 29.67 -32.37
C GLU A 167 -4.44 30.94 -31.79
N ASP A 168 -5.05 31.50 -30.75
CA ASP A 168 -4.52 32.69 -30.06
C ASP A 168 -3.22 32.40 -29.31
N ILE A 169 -3.10 31.20 -28.71
CA ILE A 169 -1.85 30.77 -28.06
C ILE A 169 -0.71 30.70 -29.09
N ILE A 170 -0.99 30.17 -30.28
CA ILE A 170 0.00 30.07 -31.36
C ILE A 170 0.39 31.48 -31.84
N ALA A 171 -0.59 32.33 -32.14
CA ALA A 171 -0.33 33.68 -32.63
C ALA A 171 0.46 34.54 -31.63
N LEU A 172 0.17 34.41 -30.33
CA LEU A 172 0.95 35.09 -29.29
C LEU A 172 2.34 34.48 -29.13
N LYS A 173 2.48 33.16 -29.34
CA LYS A 173 3.79 32.49 -29.27
C LYS A 173 4.69 32.86 -30.45
N GLU A 174 4.13 33.02 -31.65
CA GLU A 174 4.82 33.51 -32.85
C GLU A 174 5.30 34.98 -32.68
N LYS A 175 4.59 35.77 -31.87
CA LYS A 175 5.01 37.12 -31.45
C LYS A 175 6.09 37.10 -30.34
N ASN A 176 6.71 35.95 -30.07
CA ASN A 176 7.76 35.73 -29.08
C ASN A 176 7.36 35.95 -27.60
N LEU A 177 6.06 35.89 -27.26
CA LEU A 177 5.66 35.94 -25.85
C LEU A 177 6.03 34.64 -25.11
N THR A 178 6.31 34.78 -23.82
CA THR A 178 6.49 33.66 -22.89
C THR A 178 5.14 33.04 -22.54
N PHE A 179 5.14 31.78 -22.09
CA PHE A 179 3.90 31.10 -21.68
C PHE A 179 3.21 31.76 -20.47
N GLU A 180 3.94 32.55 -19.70
CA GLU A 180 3.41 33.32 -18.59
C GLU A 180 2.68 34.58 -19.07
N GLU A 181 3.27 35.33 -20.00
CA GLU A 181 2.63 36.48 -20.63
C GLU A 181 1.40 36.08 -21.46
N ILE A 182 1.46 34.95 -22.17
CA ILE A 182 0.31 34.41 -22.90
C ILE A 182 -0.81 34.03 -21.93
N ALA A 183 -0.49 33.42 -20.80
CA ALA A 183 -1.50 33.10 -19.79
C ALA A 183 -2.14 34.36 -19.19
N ALA A 184 -1.34 35.39 -18.88
CA ALA A 184 -1.84 36.67 -18.39
C ALA A 184 -2.74 37.37 -19.42
N THR A 185 -2.38 37.31 -20.70
CA THR A 185 -3.17 37.87 -21.81
C THR A 185 -4.52 37.18 -21.93
N LEU A 186 -4.53 35.85 -21.93
CA LEU A 186 -5.76 35.05 -22.01
C LEU A 186 -6.64 35.23 -20.77
N GLN A 187 -6.05 35.40 -19.59
CA GLN A 187 -6.79 35.78 -18.38
C GLN A 187 -7.45 37.15 -18.52
N GLY A 188 -6.76 38.11 -19.14
CA GLY A 188 -7.32 39.43 -19.49
C GLY A 188 -8.54 39.35 -20.44
N TRP A 189 -8.65 38.30 -21.24
CA TRP A 189 -9.80 38.03 -22.11
C TRP A 189 -10.90 37.19 -21.43
N GLY A 190 -10.75 36.89 -20.13
CA GLY A 190 -11.73 36.14 -19.35
C GLY A 190 -11.51 34.62 -19.36
N TYR A 191 -10.41 34.11 -19.89
CA TYR A 191 -10.09 32.69 -19.82
C TYR A 191 -9.39 32.33 -18.50
N GLU A 192 -9.95 31.38 -17.74
CA GLU A 192 -9.30 30.86 -16.54
C GLU A 192 -8.19 29.84 -16.88
N VAL A 193 -7.04 30.33 -17.35
CA VAL A 193 -5.90 29.49 -17.75
C VAL A 193 -4.68 29.75 -16.87
N SER A 194 -3.89 28.71 -16.66
CA SER A 194 -2.57 28.82 -16.03
C SER A 194 -1.46 28.70 -17.08
N ARG A 195 -0.24 29.14 -16.75
CA ARG A 195 0.98 28.90 -17.55
C ARG A 195 1.10 27.43 -18.01
N ALA A 196 0.83 26.49 -17.10
CA ALA A 196 0.85 25.06 -17.38
C ALA A 196 -0.22 24.64 -18.39
N THR A 197 -1.41 25.25 -18.33
CA THR A 197 -2.50 24.98 -19.27
C THR A 197 -2.15 25.45 -20.68
N VAL A 198 -1.58 26.65 -20.80
CA VAL A 198 -1.12 27.23 -22.08
C VAL A 198 0.01 26.39 -22.68
N HIS A 199 1.03 26.07 -21.89
CA HIS A 199 2.16 25.24 -22.34
C HIS A 199 1.71 23.87 -22.83
N ARG A 200 0.81 23.20 -22.09
CA ARG A 200 0.25 21.90 -22.50
C ARG A 200 -0.49 22.01 -23.84
N ARG A 201 -1.32 23.04 -24.04
CA ARG A 201 -2.08 23.23 -25.29
C ARG A 201 -1.19 23.51 -26.49
N TYR A 202 -0.17 24.33 -26.31
CA TYR A 202 0.83 24.57 -27.35
C TYR A 202 1.57 23.28 -27.72
N ARG A 203 1.93 22.47 -26.73
CA ARG A 203 2.62 21.18 -26.95
C ARG A 203 1.71 20.14 -27.64
N GLU A 204 0.44 20.05 -27.23
CA GLU A 204 -0.56 19.19 -27.88
C GLU A 204 -0.67 19.52 -29.38
N TRP A 205 -0.78 20.81 -29.72
CA TRP A 205 -0.79 21.27 -31.12
C TRP A 205 0.51 20.95 -31.87
N SER A 206 1.67 21.23 -31.28
CA SER A 206 2.96 20.95 -31.92
C SER A 206 3.13 19.46 -32.23
N GLN A 207 2.68 18.59 -31.31
CA GLN A 207 2.75 17.14 -31.50
C GLN A 207 1.76 16.62 -32.56
N GLU A 208 0.62 17.28 -32.74
CA GLU A 208 -0.32 16.97 -33.84
C GLU A 208 0.26 17.41 -35.19
N LYS A 209 0.86 18.61 -35.25
CA LYS A 209 1.51 19.12 -36.46
C LYS A 209 2.72 18.29 -36.91
N ASP A 210 3.50 17.77 -35.96
CA ASP A 210 4.67 16.91 -36.26
C ASP A 210 4.26 15.49 -36.72
N ARG A 211 2.97 15.12 -36.60
CA ARG A 211 2.42 13.83 -37.02
C ARG A 211 1.70 13.86 -38.36
N GLU A 212 1.41 15.06 -38.89
CA GLU A 212 0.91 15.31 -40.24
C GLU A 212 2.06 15.48 -41.23
#